data_AF-A0AAV4H3C3-F1
#
_entry.id   AF-A0AAV4H3C3-F1
#
_cell.length_a   1.000
_cell.length_b   1.000
_cell.length_c   1.000
_cell.angle_alpha   90.00
_cell.angle_beta   90.00
_cell.angle_gamma   90.00
#
_symmetry.space_group_name_H-M   'P 1'
#
loop_
_entity.id
_entity.type
_entity.pdbx_description
1 polymer ?
#
loop_
_entity_poly.entity_id
_entity_poly.type
_entity_poly.pdbx_seq_one_letter_code
_entity_poly.pdbx_strand_id
1 'polypeptide(L)'
;MSLYKKCSETPLSLQILELRLRLFGHILRRENSIPANLAMLYYFNENSNRGRGRPTTTFPITLNNDLKRLQNKDVQLTTKEDLHKLQTIASQRHEWIALTAEIKRTAEAARLDDQASRRH
;
A
#
# COMPACT_ATOMS: atom_id res chain seq x y z
N MET A 1 3.49 17.85 22.15
CA MET A 1 2.50 16.75 21.95
C MET A 1 1.67 17.02 20.71
N SER A 2 1.40 16.02 19.87
CA SER A 2 0.59 16.19 18.65
C SER A 2 -0.90 16.28 18.97
N LEU A 3 -1.66 17.05 18.18
CA LEU A 3 -3.11 17.25 18.37
C LEU A 3 -3.86 15.92 18.50
N TYR A 4 -3.54 14.96 17.64
CA TYR A 4 -4.12 13.62 17.61
C TYR A 4 -3.93 12.84 18.92
N LYS A 5 -2.74 12.90 19.54
CA LYS A 5 -2.49 12.26 20.84
C LYS A 5 -3.28 12.93 21.97
N LYS A 6 -3.50 14.24 21.89
CA LYS A 6 -4.31 14.99 22.88
C LYS A 6 -5.81 14.67 22.75
N CYS A 7 -6.28 14.47 21.52
CA CYS A 7 -7.68 14.18 21.23
C CYS A 7 -8.01 12.67 21.25
N SER A 8 -7.03 11.79 21.49
CA SER A 8 -7.17 10.34 21.33
C SER A 8 -7.68 9.93 19.94
N GLU A 9 -7.27 10.67 18.91
CA GLU A 9 -7.75 10.52 17.54
C GLU A 9 -6.69 9.90 16.62
N THR A 10 -7.14 9.11 15.65
CA THR A 10 -6.25 8.55 14.61
C THR A 10 -6.11 9.56 13.46
N PRO A 11 -4.89 9.88 13.01
CA PRO A 11 -4.68 10.70 11.82
C PRO A 11 -5.42 10.17 10.59
N LEU A 12 -6.13 11.07 9.88
CA LEU A 12 -6.87 10.73 8.65
C LEU A 12 -5.99 10.02 7.61
N SER A 13 -4.71 10.40 7.51
CA SER A 13 -3.75 9.75 6.60
C SER A 13 -3.57 8.25 6.89
N LEU A 14 -3.62 7.84 8.17
CA LEU A 14 -3.53 6.42 8.55
C LEU A 14 -4.84 5.68 8.26
N GLN A 15 -5.98 6.35 8.42
CA GLN A 15 -7.29 5.77 8.05
C GLN A 15 -7.37 5.54 6.54
N ILE A 16 -6.95 6.52 5.72
CA ILE A 16 -6.91 6.40 4.25
C ILE A 16 -5.98 5.26 3.82
N LEU A 17 -4.81 5.15 4.45
CA LEU A 17 -3.87 4.05 4.21
C LEU A 17 -4.53 2.69 4.46
N GLU A 18 -5.18 2.53 5.62
CA GLU A 18 -5.86 1.27 5.97
C GLU A 18 -6.98 0.93 4.99
N LEU A 19 -7.84 1.89 4.66
CA LEU A 19 -8.95 1.69 3.72
C LEU A 19 -8.44 1.29 2.33
N ARG A 20 -7.35 1.92 1.86
CA ARG A 20 -6.73 1.60 0.57
C ARG A 20 -6.21 0.17 0.54
N LEU A 21 -5.49 -0.26 1.58
CA LEU A 21 -4.97 -1.62 1.68
C LEU A 21 -6.10 -2.66 1.86
N ARG A 22 -7.17 -2.32 2.58
CA ARG A 22 -8.36 -3.18 2.70
C ARG A 22 -9.07 -3.37 1.37
N LEU A 23 -9.26 -2.29 0.61
CA LEU A 23 -9.84 -2.33 -0.73
C LEU A 23 -8.95 -3.16 -1.66
N PHE A 24 -7.64 -2.97 -1.62
CA PHE A 24 -6.72 -3.71 -2.46
C PHE A 24 -6.74 -5.21 -2.17
N GLY A 25 -6.67 -5.61 -0.90
CA GLY A 25 -6.81 -7.02 -0.53
C GLY A 25 -8.19 -7.61 -0.83
N HIS A 26 -9.24 -6.78 -0.91
CA HIS A 26 -10.54 -7.23 -1.42
C HIS A 26 -10.45 -7.53 -2.92
N ILE A 27 -9.90 -6.61 -3.72
CA ILE A 27 -9.71 -6.78 -5.17
C ILE A 27 -8.88 -8.04 -5.47
N LEU A 28 -7.75 -8.23 -4.77
CA LEU A 28 -6.84 -9.36 -4.98
C LEU A 28 -7.49 -10.73 -4.73
N ARG A 29 -8.50 -10.81 -3.87
CA ARG A 29 -9.24 -12.04 -3.57
C ARG A 29 -10.38 -12.34 -4.54
N ARG A 30 -10.75 -11.38 -5.39
CA ARG A 30 -11.76 -11.60 -6.42
C ARG A 30 -11.14 -12.35 -7.60
N GLU A 31 -12.01 -12.90 -8.44
CA GLU A 31 -11.61 -13.55 -9.69
C GLU A 31 -10.75 -12.61 -10.56
N ASN A 32 -9.82 -13.19 -11.32
CA ASN A 32 -8.95 -12.41 -12.21
C ASN A 32 -9.71 -11.71 -13.35
N SER A 33 -10.94 -12.17 -13.65
CA SER A 33 -11.82 -11.63 -14.68
C SER A 33 -12.43 -10.28 -14.34
N ILE A 34 -12.39 -9.83 -13.07
CA ILE A 34 -12.98 -8.55 -12.71
C ILE A 34 -12.19 -7.39 -13.34
N PRO A 35 -12.86 -6.27 -13.71
CA PRO A 35 -12.19 -5.14 -14.35
C PRO A 35 -10.99 -4.60 -13.58
N ALA A 36 -11.03 -4.61 -12.23
CA ALA A 36 -9.92 -4.13 -11.42
C ALA A 36 -8.67 -5.02 -11.52
N ASN A 37 -8.82 -6.33 -11.50
CA ASN A 37 -7.70 -7.27 -11.63
C ASN A 37 -7.15 -7.25 -13.06
N LEU A 38 -8.02 -7.17 -14.06
CA LEU A 38 -7.60 -6.98 -15.45
C LEU A 38 -6.79 -5.69 -15.62
N ALA A 39 -7.27 -4.56 -15.09
CA ALA A 39 -6.55 -3.28 -15.16
C ALA A 39 -5.16 -3.36 -14.49
N MET A 40 -5.04 -4.05 -13.35
CA MET A 40 -3.75 -4.28 -12.70
C MET A 40 -2.82 -5.14 -13.57
N LEU A 41 -3.34 -6.19 -14.19
CA LEU A 41 -2.56 -7.04 -15.11
C LEU A 41 -2.11 -6.26 -16.34
N TYR A 42 -2.99 -5.46 -16.96
CA TYR A 42 -2.63 -4.59 -18.09
C TYR A 42 -1.55 -3.60 -17.71
N TYR A 43 -1.66 -2.96 -16.54
CA TYR A 43 -0.65 -2.02 -16.05
C TYR A 43 0.77 -2.63 -16.01
N PHE A 44 0.90 -3.90 -15.64
CA PHE A 44 2.20 -4.60 -15.58
C PHE A 44 2.59 -5.32 -16.87
N ASN A 45 1.66 -5.54 -17.82
CA ASN A 45 1.94 -6.15 -19.12
C ASN A 45 2.49 -5.14 -20.14
N GLU A 46 2.23 -3.84 -19.97
CA GLU A 46 2.73 -2.82 -20.89
C GLU A 46 4.27 -2.70 -20.82
N ASN A 47 4.93 -3.21 -21.85
CA ASN A 47 6.37 -3.06 -22.08
C ASN A 47 6.75 -1.58 -22.24
N SER A 48 7.11 -0.96 -21.11
CA SER A 48 8.19 0.01 -20.93
C SER A 48 8.53 0.96 -22.08
N ASN A 49 7.55 1.68 -22.63
CA ASN A 49 7.79 2.97 -23.28
C ASN A 49 6.95 4.05 -22.60
N ARG A 50 6.95 4.05 -21.27
CA ARG A 50 6.41 5.16 -20.48
C ARG A 50 7.35 6.35 -20.70
N GLY A 51 6.96 7.23 -21.62
CA GLY A 51 7.69 8.46 -21.89
C GLY A 51 8.01 9.21 -20.59
N ARG A 52 9.16 9.90 -20.56
CA ARG A 52 9.65 10.64 -19.39
C ARG A 52 8.73 11.83 -19.10
N GLY A 53 7.61 11.57 -18.43
CA GLY A 53 6.60 12.54 -18.03
C GLY A 53 6.47 12.66 -16.51
N ARG A 54 5.49 13.47 -16.07
CA ARG A 54 5.14 13.61 -14.64
C ARG A 54 4.96 12.22 -14.00
N PRO A 55 5.55 11.95 -12.82
CA PRO A 55 5.30 10.71 -12.10
C PRO A 55 3.80 10.46 -12.00
N THR A 56 3.34 9.37 -12.60
CA THR A 56 1.91 9.04 -12.57
C THR A 56 1.57 8.60 -11.15
N THR A 57 0.64 9.28 -10.49
CA THR A 57 0.09 8.83 -9.20
C THR A 57 -0.97 7.77 -9.46
N THR A 58 -0.59 6.72 -10.18
CA THR A 58 -1.48 5.59 -10.45
C THR A 58 -1.63 4.75 -9.20
N PHE A 59 -2.77 4.08 -9.08
CA PHE A 59 -3.08 3.24 -7.92
C PHE A 59 -1.96 2.21 -7.60
N PRO A 60 -1.34 1.50 -8.57
CA PRO A 60 -0.21 0.61 -8.29
C PRO A 60 1.01 1.30 -7.68
N ILE A 61 1.34 2.52 -8.12
CA ILE A 61 2.49 3.29 -7.59
C ILE A 61 2.23 3.68 -6.14
N THR A 62 1.03 4.18 -5.85
CA THR A 62 0.65 4.51 -4.47
C THR A 62 0.69 3.29 -3.56
N LEU A 63 0.17 2.15 -4.01
CA LEU A 63 0.22 0.90 -3.27
C LEU A 63 1.67 0.42 -3.04
N ASN A 64 2.52 0.47 -4.07
CA ASN A 64 3.93 0.10 -3.92
C ASN A 64 4.65 0.98 -2.89
N ASN A 65 4.34 2.28 -2.84
CA ASN A 65 4.88 3.18 -1.83
C ASN A 65 4.40 2.82 -0.41
N ASP A 66 3.15 2.36 -0.27
CA ASP A 66 2.62 1.88 1.01
C ASP A 66 3.33 0.58 1.44
N LEU A 67 3.57 -0.36 0.52
CA LEU A 67 4.28 -1.62 0.79
C LEU A 67 5.76 -1.40 1.17
N LYS A 68 6.44 -0.48 0.48
CA LYS A 68 7.85 -0.12 0.75
C LYS A 68 8.11 0.38 2.17
N ARG A 69 7.06 0.77 2.92
CA ARG A 69 7.19 1.15 4.33
C ARG A 69 7.77 0.03 5.18
N LEU A 70 7.54 -1.23 4.82
CA LEU A 70 8.00 -2.39 5.59
C LEU A 70 9.51 -2.63 5.51
N GLN A 71 10.24 -1.91 4.64
CA GLN A 71 11.65 -2.19 4.28
C GLN A 71 11.92 -3.65 3.87
N ASN A 72 10.86 -4.43 3.62
CA ASN A 72 10.93 -5.81 3.19
C ASN A 72 10.85 -5.86 1.66
N LYS A 73 11.94 -6.30 1.01
CA LYS A 73 12.01 -6.43 -0.44
C LYS A 73 11.10 -7.53 -0.99
N ASP A 74 10.65 -8.45 -0.14
CA ASP A 74 9.77 -9.55 -0.54
C ASP A 74 8.32 -9.08 -0.75
N VAL A 75 7.97 -7.87 -0.26
CA VAL A 75 6.64 -7.28 -0.39
C VAL A 75 6.73 -5.98 -1.18
N GLN A 76 6.59 -6.09 -2.50
CA GLN A 76 6.59 -4.96 -3.42
C GLN A 76 5.51 -5.16 -4.50
N LEU A 77 5.24 -4.12 -5.28
CA LEU A 77 4.27 -4.14 -6.38
C LEU A 77 4.87 -3.44 -7.59
N THR A 78 5.84 -4.08 -8.23
CA THR A 78 6.58 -3.53 -9.38
C THR A 78 6.40 -4.35 -10.64
N THR A 79 6.18 -5.65 -10.52
CA THR A 79 6.00 -6.57 -11.65
C THR A 79 4.68 -7.33 -11.55
N LYS A 80 4.38 -8.11 -12.59
CA LYS A 80 3.24 -9.02 -12.60
C LYS A 80 3.43 -10.16 -11.60
N GLU A 81 4.65 -10.63 -11.41
CA GLU A 81 4.99 -11.68 -10.45
C GLU A 81 4.74 -11.19 -9.03
N ASP A 82 5.08 -9.94 -8.74
CA ASP A 82 4.77 -9.29 -7.47
C ASP A 82 3.26 -9.26 -7.20
N LEU A 83 2.46 -8.92 -8.22
CA LEU A 83 0.99 -8.94 -8.12
C LEU A 83 0.47 -10.35 -7.76
N HIS A 84 0.99 -11.40 -8.40
CA HIS A 84 0.61 -12.78 -8.07
C HIS A 84 1.03 -13.19 -6.65
N LYS A 85 2.21 -12.80 -6.18
CA LYS A 85 2.62 -13.03 -4.78
C LYS A 85 1.65 -12.36 -3.80
N LEU A 86 1.28 -11.11 -4.06
CA LEU A 86 0.31 -10.38 -3.23
C LEU A 86 -1.08 -11.03 -3.29
N GLN A 87 -1.50 -11.60 -4.42
CA GLN A 87 -2.74 -12.38 -4.50
C GLN A 87 -2.70 -13.61 -3.59
N THR A 88 -1.58 -14.34 -3.54
CA THR A 88 -1.38 -15.49 -2.64
C THR A 88 -1.49 -15.07 -1.18
N ILE A 89 -0.81 -14.00 -0.78
CA ILE A 89 -0.89 -13.45 0.58
C ILE A 89 -2.32 -12.96 0.88
N ALA A 90 -2.96 -12.26 -0.05
CA ALA A 90 -4.30 -11.73 0.14
C ALA A 90 -5.36 -12.83 0.29
N SER A 91 -5.17 -13.96 -0.38
CA SER A 91 -6.03 -15.15 -0.28
C SER A 91 -6.04 -15.70 1.15
N GLN A 92 -4.89 -15.64 1.83
CA GLN A 92 -4.80 -15.88 3.26
C GLN A 92 -5.23 -14.64 4.05
N ARG A 93 -6.53 -14.54 4.37
CA ARG A 93 -7.11 -13.35 5.00
C ARG A 93 -6.35 -12.89 6.25
N HIS A 94 -5.87 -13.82 7.08
CA HIS A 94 -5.15 -13.50 8.30
C HIS A 94 -3.76 -12.92 8.01
N GLU A 95 -3.03 -13.45 7.01
CA GLU A 95 -1.75 -12.90 6.55
C GLU A 95 -1.93 -11.49 6.00
N TRP A 96 -2.97 -11.25 5.20
CA TRP A 96 -3.27 -9.89 4.71
C TRP A 96 -3.54 -8.91 5.85
N ILE A 97 -4.34 -9.32 6.84
CA ILE A 97 -4.63 -8.47 8.02
C ILE A 97 -3.32 -8.16 8.77
N ALA A 98 -2.49 -9.16 9.02
CA ALA A 98 -1.20 -8.98 9.69
C ALA A 98 -0.28 -8.03 8.90
N LEU A 99 -0.20 -8.20 7.58
CA LEU A 99 0.59 -7.34 6.70
C LEU A 99 0.12 -5.88 6.76
N THR A 100 -1.19 -5.64 6.62
CA THR A 100 -1.75 -4.29 6.65
C THR A 100 -1.62 -3.62 8.01
N ALA A 101 -1.73 -4.38 9.10
CA ALA A 101 -1.48 -3.90 10.45
C ALA A 101 -0.02 -3.49 10.64
N GLU A 102 0.92 -4.26 10.11
CA GLU A 102 2.34 -3.91 10.14
C GLU A 102 2.63 -2.62 9.35
N ILE A 103 2.12 -2.50 8.11
CA ILE A 103 2.28 -1.28 7.30
C ILE A 103 1.75 -0.05 8.04
N LYS A 104 0.59 -0.17 8.70
CA LYS A 104 -0.01 0.90 9.50
C LYS A 104 0.87 1.28 10.69
N ARG A 105 1.39 0.29 11.44
CA ARG A 105 2.31 0.53 12.56
C ARG A 105 3.57 1.25 12.12
N THR A 106 4.21 0.81 11.03
CA THR A 106 5.41 1.48 10.51
C THR A 106 5.11 2.91 10.03
N ALA A 107 3.95 3.13 9.41
CA ALA A 107 3.53 4.47 8.99
C ALA A 107 3.26 5.40 10.19
N GLU A 108 2.71 4.87 11.28
CA GLU A 108 2.48 5.61 12.51
C GLU A 108 3.80 5.97 13.20
N ALA A 109 4.73 5.01 13.32
CA ALA A 109 6.06 5.24 13.90
C ALA A 109 6.84 6.32 13.14
N ALA A 110 6.97 6.20 11.81
CA ALA A 110 7.66 7.20 10.99
C ALA A 110 7.07 8.61 11.14
N ARG A 111 5.75 8.71 11.29
CA ARG A 111 5.07 9.99 11.51
C ARG A 111 5.37 10.57 12.89
N LEU A 112 5.48 9.74 13.93
CA LEU A 112 5.85 10.19 15.27
C LEU A 112 7.29 10.70 15.30
N ASP A 113 8.20 10.02 14.62
CA ASP A 113 9.60 10.40 14.48
C ASP A 113 9.74 11.75 13.75
N ASP A 114 9.07 11.92 12.60
CA ASP A 114 9.03 13.21 11.87
C ASP A 114 8.53 14.36 12.74
N GLN A 115 7.57 14.11 13.63
CA GLN A 115 7.04 15.12 14.55
C GLN A 115 7.98 15.42 15.72
N ALA A 116 8.84 14.48 16.11
CA ALA A 116 9.88 14.69 17.11
C ALA A 116 11.03 15.52 16.50
N SER A 117 11.48 15.18 15.30
CA SER A 117 12.56 15.91 14.61
C SER A 117 12.21 17.37 14.31
N ARG A 118 10.95 17.72 14.08
CA ARG A 118 10.50 19.11 13.85
C ARG A 118 10.38 19.96 15.11
N ARG A 119 10.63 19.40 16.29
CA ARG A 119 10.55 20.09 17.59
C ARG A 119 11.91 20.38 18.22
N HIS A 120 13.00 19.96 17.56
CA HIS A 120 14.37 20.40 17.83
C HIS A 120 14.81 21.39 16.76
#